data_AF-A0A450UD03-F1
#
_entry.id   AF-A0A450UD03-F1
#
_cell.length_a   1.000
_cell.length_b   1.000
_cell.length_c   1.000
_cell.angle_alpha   90.00
_cell.angle_beta   90.00
_cell.angle_gamma   90.00
#
_symmetry.space_group_name_H-M   'P 1'
#
loop_
_entity.id
_entity.type
_entity.pdbx_description
1 polymer ?
#
loop_
_entity_poly.entity_id
_entity_poly.type
_entity_poly.pdbx_seq_one_letter_code
_entity_poly.pdbx_strand_id
1 'polypeptide(L)'
;MRLLSTPDSVAENEPTVLAIIETLLAVAAYWGIAWWLDTHIHLLMSICVAPLLLLRSRESTDRGVRWFVDYWEDRTEITLETPLRLQAIVLASGLVSAACVYYGLADPFLVGEVGQSLFLRAFGLGMLATLIGIVTAVAAVATTGRILKAGVAMGTATQAGTIGGAIGGIIAVIAAEVGWVGIVGALVGVIAALLVIMVTPEFLTLPLSISSGTGFWLRSLGVRMLATLRHPVTGIEALPGNWRRILWAVDCRHAPELLPGLSAHDTNTALSLPGLMEKMRTSDWPDRSLGIMLIPIWFLPGFLYRWSLKSTCWLYLPLIYLGNGLWRPRGAREEGELVTSLHKSRVEGLRRALAVGVAASLVVTTALNHPALQGSIRESLGQFPLVLQSYLWVLGVLAERASGLSHLWAFDLFDLAPWQWLNLLGTAITGILFFYSDRANRIWGLARERDPEAAPEATHVTGLLAMARLRNLCAVFYVFLVFGYGVLALGGSGSESLTGWLGFLGTLYGGYL
;
A
#
# COMPACT_ATOMS: atom_id res chain seq x y z
N MET A 1 24.14 -3.34 1.98
CA MET A 1 22.81 -3.36 1.34
C MET A 1 22.90 -4.22 0.08
N ARG A 2 21.94 -5.13 -0.13
CA ARG A 2 21.88 -5.93 -1.37
C ARG A 2 21.27 -5.11 -2.51
N LEU A 3 21.61 -5.41 -3.76
CA LEU A 3 20.98 -4.75 -4.91
C LEU A 3 19.54 -5.21 -5.12
N LEU A 4 19.29 -6.51 -4.93
CA LEU A 4 18.04 -7.20 -5.26
C LEU A 4 17.58 -8.04 -4.08
N SER A 5 16.27 -8.25 -3.96
CA SER A 5 15.66 -9.09 -2.94
C SER A 5 15.75 -10.58 -3.30
N THR A 6 15.93 -11.39 -2.26
CA THR A 6 15.87 -12.85 -2.25
C THR A 6 14.85 -13.27 -1.18
N PRO A 7 14.25 -14.48 -1.26
CA PRO A 7 13.33 -14.95 -0.22
C PRO A 7 13.93 -14.87 1.19
N ASP A 8 15.20 -15.26 1.35
CA ASP A 8 15.91 -15.21 2.63
C ASP A 8 16.10 -13.77 3.11
N SER A 9 16.55 -12.85 2.24
CA SER A 9 16.72 -11.44 2.61
C SER A 9 15.39 -10.78 2.99
N VAL A 10 14.28 -11.17 2.37
CA VAL A 10 12.93 -10.70 2.72
C VAL A 10 12.51 -11.25 4.09
N ALA A 11 12.79 -12.52 4.37
CA ALA A 11 12.49 -13.15 5.66
C ALA A 11 13.24 -12.46 6.80
N GLU A 12 14.51 -12.10 6.59
CA GLU A 12 15.39 -11.40 7.53
C GLU A 12 15.13 -9.88 7.60
N ASN A 13 14.32 -9.32 6.71
CA ASN A 13 14.06 -7.89 6.53
C ASN A 13 15.32 -7.07 6.18
N GLU A 14 16.22 -7.64 5.39
CA GLU A 14 17.41 -6.92 4.92
C GLU A 14 17.02 -5.85 3.89
N PRO A 15 17.51 -4.61 4.00
CA PRO A 15 17.22 -3.57 3.05
C PRO A 15 17.91 -3.82 1.70
N THR A 16 17.16 -3.60 0.62
CA THR A 16 17.59 -3.71 -0.76
C THR A 16 17.52 -2.37 -1.48
N VAL A 17 18.50 -2.11 -2.35
CA VAL A 17 18.56 -0.86 -3.13
C VAL A 17 17.34 -0.72 -4.04
N LEU A 18 16.92 -1.81 -4.71
CA LEU A 18 15.76 -1.78 -5.60
C LEU A 18 14.46 -1.43 -4.86
N ALA A 19 14.21 -2.00 -3.66
CA ALA A 19 13.00 -1.68 -2.91
C ALA A 19 12.96 -0.20 -2.46
N ILE A 20 14.13 0.39 -2.12
CA ILE A 20 14.25 1.82 -1.78
C ILE A 20 13.95 2.68 -3.01
N ILE A 21 14.54 2.37 -4.16
CA ILE A 21 14.27 3.09 -5.42
C ILE A 21 12.80 3.01 -5.78
N GLU A 22 12.19 1.82 -5.72
CA GLU A 22 10.76 1.63 -5.95
C GLU A 22 9.91 2.45 -4.98
N THR A 23 10.35 2.60 -3.73
CA THR A 23 9.63 3.41 -2.76
C THR A 23 9.65 4.89 -3.15
N LEU A 24 10.80 5.42 -3.57
CA LEU A 24 10.91 6.79 -4.07
C LEU A 24 10.09 7.01 -5.35
N LEU A 25 10.15 6.06 -6.28
CA LEU A 25 9.36 6.10 -7.52
C LEU A 25 7.86 6.02 -7.24
N ALA A 26 7.43 5.18 -6.29
CA ALA A 26 6.02 5.08 -5.90
C ALA A 26 5.51 6.37 -5.28
N VAL A 27 6.30 7.03 -4.41
CA VAL A 27 5.94 8.35 -3.86
C VAL A 27 5.81 9.38 -4.99
N ALA A 28 6.82 9.48 -5.86
CA ALA A 28 6.81 10.42 -6.98
C ALA A 28 5.63 10.18 -7.94
N ALA A 29 5.37 8.93 -8.29
CA ALA A 29 4.28 8.55 -9.19
C ALA A 29 2.91 8.87 -8.58
N TYR A 30 2.67 8.54 -7.31
CA TYR A 30 1.38 8.80 -6.67
C TYR A 30 1.09 10.28 -6.48
N TRP A 31 2.11 11.07 -6.11
CA TRP A 31 2.00 12.53 -6.06
C TRP A 31 1.84 13.13 -7.46
N GLY A 32 2.54 12.58 -8.47
CA GLY A 32 2.36 12.98 -9.87
C GLY A 32 0.94 12.71 -10.39
N ILE A 33 0.35 11.56 -10.05
CA ILE A 33 -1.05 11.25 -10.35
C ILE A 33 -1.99 12.21 -9.61
N ALA A 34 -1.71 12.52 -8.34
CA ALA A 34 -2.53 13.46 -7.57
C ALA A 34 -2.50 14.86 -8.17
N TRP A 35 -1.32 15.31 -8.60
CA TRP A 35 -1.15 16.56 -9.31
C TRP A 35 -1.88 16.56 -10.65
N TRP A 36 -1.74 15.49 -11.44
CA TRP A 36 -2.30 15.43 -12.79
C TRP A 36 -3.83 15.32 -12.81
N LEU A 37 -4.41 14.59 -11.85
CA LEU A 37 -5.86 14.41 -11.74
C LEU A 37 -6.56 15.45 -10.84
N ASP A 38 -5.81 16.35 -10.20
CA ASP A 38 -6.29 17.30 -9.18
C ASP A 38 -7.16 16.63 -8.09
N THR A 39 -6.84 15.38 -7.75
CA THR A 39 -7.55 14.60 -6.74
C THR A 39 -6.58 13.82 -5.89
N HIS A 40 -6.83 13.79 -4.58
CA HIS A 40 -6.01 13.09 -3.59
C HIS A 40 -6.72 11.84 -3.06
N ILE A 41 -7.86 11.46 -3.63
CA ILE A 41 -8.69 10.36 -3.13
C ILE A 41 -7.89 9.06 -3.12
N HIS A 42 -7.08 8.77 -4.14
CA HIS A 42 -6.25 7.56 -4.17
C HIS A 42 -5.17 7.55 -3.07
N LEU A 43 -4.56 8.69 -2.78
CA LEU A 43 -3.61 8.83 -1.67
C LEU A 43 -4.29 8.63 -0.31
N LEU A 44 -5.43 9.30 -0.09
CA LEU A 44 -6.22 9.17 1.14
C LEU A 44 -6.71 7.74 1.35
N MET A 45 -7.23 7.11 0.29
CA MET A 45 -7.62 5.71 0.32
C MET A 45 -6.44 4.79 0.64
N SER A 46 -5.26 5.04 0.04
CA SER A 46 -4.05 4.28 0.37
C SER A 46 -3.67 4.41 1.85
N ILE A 47 -3.73 5.63 2.40
CA ILE A 47 -3.47 5.90 3.82
C ILE A 47 -4.48 5.15 4.70
N CYS A 48 -5.79 5.24 4.42
CA CYS A 48 -6.80 4.57 5.24
C CYS A 48 -6.71 3.04 5.17
N VAL A 49 -6.37 2.48 4.01
CA VAL A 49 -6.31 1.03 3.80
C VAL A 49 -4.98 0.41 4.27
N ALA A 50 -3.89 1.19 4.28
CA ALA A 50 -2.56 0.70 4.65
C ALA A 50 -2.51 -0.01 6.02
N PRO A 51 -3.03 0.57 7.13
CA PRO A 51 -3.00 -0.08 8.43
C PRO A 51 -3.65 -1.46 8.44
N LEU A 52 -4.81 -1.62 7.79
CA LEU A 52 -5.57 -2.88 7.82
C LEU A 52 -4.77 -4.08 7.32
N LEU A 53 -3.84 -3.86 6.40
CA LEU A 53 -3.03 -4.93 5.79
C LEU A 53 -1.63 -5.01 6.41
N LEU A 54 -1.14 -3.92 6.99
CA LEU A 54 0.09 -3.91 7.80
C LEU A 54 -0.10 -4.55 9.17
N LEU A 55 -1.34 -4.61 9.69
CA LEU A 55 -1.72 -5.26 10.95
C LEU A 55 -1.64 -6.80 10.91
N ARG A 56 -1.09 -7.41 9.86
CA ARG A 56 -0.97 -8.88 9.78
C ARG A 56 0.08 -9.41 10.77
N SER A 57 -0.30 -10.27 11.70
CA SER A 57 0.66 -11.06 12.47
C SER A 57 0.98 -12.38 11.75
N ARG A 58 2.01 -13.12 12.21
CA ARG A 58 2.31 -14.47 11.67
C ARG A 58 1.12 -15.39 11.90
N GLU A 59 0.52 -15.34 13.08
CA GLU A 59 -0.65 -16.13 13.46
C GLU A 59 -1.88 -15.80 12.59
N SER A 60 -2.11 -14.51 12.29
CA SER A 60 -3.17 -14.09 11.37
C SER A 60 -2.91 -14.63 9.96
N THR A 61 -1.66 -14.57 9.51
CA THR A 61 -1.27 -15.02 8.17
C THR A 61 -1.43 -16.53 8.04
N ASP A 62 -0.91 -17.32 8.96
CA ASP A 62 -1.02 -18.79 8.97
C ASP A 62 -2.49 -19.23 9.10
N ARG A 63 -3.30 -18.52 9.87
CA ARG A 63 -4.75 -18.78 9.98
C ARG A 63 -5.48 -18.43 8.69
N GLY A 64 -5.16 -17.30 8.06
CA GLY A 64 -5.75 -16.90 6.79
C GLY A 64 -5.41 -17.87 5.66
N VAL A 65 -4.16 -18.34 5.61
CA VAL A 65 -3.72 -19.37 4.66
C VAL A 65 -4.49 -20.67 4.87
N ARG A 66 -4.58 -21.18 6.11
CA ARG A 66 -5.37 -22.38 6.41
C ARG A 66 -6.82 -22.26 5.98
N TRP A 67 -7.51 -21.17 6.34
CA TRP A 67 -8.91 -20.97 5.94
C TRP A 67 -9.11 -20.91 4.42
N PHE A 68 -8.12 -20.38 3.69
CA PHE A 68 -8.18 -20.33 2.24
C PHE A 68 -7.91 -21.69 1.59
N VAL A 69 -6.91 -22.43 2.09
CA VAL A 69 -6.56 -23.77 1.60
C VAL A 69 -7.65 -24.78 1.92
N ASP A 70 -8.19 -24.78 3.15
CA ASP A 70 -9.28 -25.68 3.55
C ASP A 70 -10.52 -25.49 2.64
N TYR A 71 -10.76 -24.25 2.21
CA TYR A 71 -11.78 -23.93 1.22
C TYR A 71 -11.41 -24.40 -0.19
N TRP A 72 -10.17 -24.16 -0.63
CA TRP A 72 -9.71 -24.53 -1.97
C TRP A 72 -9.72 -26.05 -2.20
N GLU A 73 -9.33 -26.82 -1.18
CA GLU A 73 -9.32 -28.28 -1.22
C GLU A 73 -10.70 -28.91 -0.93
N ASP A 74 -11.75 -28.10 -0.82
CA ASP A 74 -13.12 -28.54 -0.49
C ASP A 74 -13.20 -29.38 0.80
N ARG A 75 -12.24 -29.19 1.72
CA ARG A 75 -12.21 -29.90 3.01
C ARG A 75 -13.15 -29.28 4.03
N THR A 76 -13.61 -28.06 3.79
CA THR A 76 -14.73 -27.49 4.53
C THR A 76 -16.03 -27.99 3.93
N GLU A 77 -16.64 -29.03 4.52
CA GLU A 77 -18.06 -29.29 4.28
C GLU A 77 -18.82 -27.99 4.54
N ILE A 78 -19.58 -27.53 3.54
CA ILE A 78 -20.44 -26.35 3.64
C ILE A 78 -21.62 -26.71 4.55
N THR A 79 -21.36 -26.82 5.85
CA THR A 79 -22.41 -26.96 6.86
C THR A 79 -23.03 -25.59 7.11
N LEU A 80 -24.30 -25.57 7.55
CA LEU A 80 -25.01 -24.36 7.96
C LEU A 80 -24.32 -23.60 9.11
N GLU A 81 -23.35 -24.24 9.77
CA GLU A 81 -22.49 -23.65 10.80
C GLU A 81 -21.26 -22.92 10.26
N THR A 82 -20.98 -22.99 8.94
CA THR A 82 -20.01 -22.06 8.34
C THR A 82 -20.44 -20.65 8.72
N PRO A 83 -19.54 -19.83 9.31
CA PRO A 83 -19.94 -18.55 9.88
C PRO A 83 -20.64 -17.77 8.78
N LEU A 84 -21.88 -17.33 9.03
CA LEU A 84 -22.77 -16.61 8.09
C LEU A 84 -22.06 -15.51 7.27
N ARG A 85 -20.97 -14.98 7.84
CA ARG A 85 -20.01 -14.05 7.25
C ARG A 85 -19.28 -14.58 6.00
N LEU A 86 -18.95 -15.88 5.92
CA LEU A 86 -18.28 -16.50 4.78
C LEU A 86 -19.23 -16.60 3.58
N GLN A 87 -20.48 -16.99 3.81
CA GLN A 87 -21.53 -17.00 2.79
C GLN A 87 -21.86 -15.58 2.31
N ALA A 88 -21.87 -14.60 3.22
CA ALA A 88 -22.00 -13.19 2.87
C ALA A 88 -20.84 -12.68 2.00
N ILE A 89 -19.60 -13.14 2.22
CA ILE A 89 -18.46 -12.82 1.36
C ILE A 89 -18.61 -13.44 -0.03
N VAL A 90 -19.12 -14.67 -0.13
CA VAL A 90 -19.40 -15.31 -1.43
C VAL A 90 -20.46 -14.51 -2.20
N LEU A 91 -21.58 -14.19 -1.57
CA LEU A 91 -22.65 -13.38 -2.15
C LEU A 91 -22.15 -11.97 -2.55
N ALA A 92 -21.39 -11.30 -1.68
CA ALA A 92 -20.83 -9.98 -1.97
C ALA A 92 -19.82 -10.03 -3.13
N SER A 93 -18.98 -11.07 -3.19
CA SER A 93 -18.01 -11.25 -4.28
C SER A 93 -18.69 -11.52 -5.61
N GLY A 94 -19.79 -12.30 -5.61
CA GLY A 94 -20.63 -12.51 -6.78
C GLY A 94 -21.33 -11.23 -7.23
N LEU A 95 -21.86 -10.44 -6.28
CA LEU A 95 -22.49 -9.14 -6.55
C LEU A 95 -21.52 -8.12 -7.12
N VAL A 96 -20.31 -8.00 -6.56
CA VAL A 96 -19.27 -7.08 -7.05
C VAL A 96 -18.76 -7.53 -8.42
N SER A 97 -18.53 -8.82 -8.63
CA SER A 97 -18.10 -9.34 -9.94
C SER A 97 -19.18 -9.12 -11.00
N ALA A 98 -20.45 -9.37 -10.65
CA ALA A 98 -21.59 -9.05 -11.51
C ALA A 98 -21.67 -7.55 -11.81
N ALA A 99 -21.41 -6.68 -10.82
CA ALA A 99 -21.39 -5.22 -10.99
C ALA A 99 -20.20 -4.72 -11.85
N CYS A 100 -19.04 -5.36 -11.79
CA CYS A 100 -17.88 -5.00 -12.62
C CYS A 100 -18.07 -5.45 -14.08
N VAL A 101 -18.54 -6.69 -14.29
CA VAL A 101 -18.94 -7.18 -15.62
C VAL A 101 -20.06 -6.29 -16.20
N TYR A 102 -21.00 -5.88 -15.33
CA TYR A 102 -22.04 -4.91 -15.62
C TYR A 102 -21.50 -3.56 -16.10
N TYR A 103 -20.65 -2.86 -15.34
CA TYR A 103 -20.18 -1.53 -15.74
C TYR A 103 -19.30 -1.55 -17.01
N GLY A 104 -18.55 -2.63 -17.24
CA GLY A 104 -17.69 -2.77 -18.42
C GLY A 104 -18.42 -3.19 -19.69
N LEU A 105 -19.50 -3.98 -19.58
CA LEU A 105 -20.23 -4.52 -20.73
C LEU A 105 -21.61 -3.87 -20.95
N ALA A 106 -22.22 -3.25 -19.93
CA ALA A 106 -23.56 -2.69 -20.09
C ALA A 106 -23.58 -1.46 -21.00
N ASP A 107 -22.57 -0.61 -20.95
CA ASP A 107 -22.52 0.61 -21.77
C ASP A 107 -22.59 0.32 -23.29
N PRO A 108 -21.84 -0.66 -23.85
CA PRO A 108 -21.98 -1.03 -25.26
C PRO A 108 -23.23 -1.85 -25.60
N PHE A 109 -23.84 -2.58 -24.65
CA PHE A 109 -24.95 -3.50 -24.94
C PHE A 109 -26.34 -2.99 -24.56
N LEU A 110 -26.45 -1.99 -23.69
CA LEU A 110 -27.71 -1.45 -23.15
C LEU A 110 -27.79 0.06 -23.37
N VAL A 111 -27.58 0.47 -24.61
CA VAL A 111 -27.64 1.88 -25.05
C VAL A 111 -28.99 2.49 -24.67
N GLY A 112 -28.97 3.54 -23.84
CA GLY A 112 -30.15 4.35 -23.49
C GLY A 112 -30.73 4.14 -22.08
N GLU A 113 -30.21 3.18 -21.32
CA GLU A 113 -30.59 3.00 -19.91
C GLU A 113 -29.48 3.60 -19.02
N VAL A 114 -29.85 4.41 -18.02
CA VAL A 114 -28.89 5.08 -17.12
C VAL A 114 -29.32 4.89 -15.67
N GLY A 115 -28.37 4.71 -14.76
CA GLY A 115 -28.63 4.64 -13.33
C GLY A 115 -29.06 3.24 -12.84
N GLN A 116 -29.98 3.18 -11.87
CA GLN A 116 -30.32 1.94 -11.15
C GLN A 116 -31.12 0.91 -11.97
N SER A 117 -31.89 1.35 -12.99
CA SER A 117 -32.63 0.44 -13.88
C SER A 117 -31.68 -0.40 -14.74
N LEU A 118 -30.62 0.24 -15.25
CA LEU A 118 -29.52 -0.41 -15.96
C LEU A 118 -28.90 -1.51 -15.08
N PHE A 119 -28.66 -1.21 -13.80
CA PHE A 119 -28.08 -2.16 -12.83
C PHE A 119 -28.94 -3.41 -12.63
N LEU A 120 -30.23 -3.23 -12.32
CA LEU A 120 -31.13 -4.36 -12.04
C LEU A 120 -31.36 -5.26 -13.28
N ARG A 121 -31.53 -4.66 -14.46
CA ARG A 121 -31.77 -5.42 -15.70
C ARG A 121 -30.54 -6.18 -16.16
N ALA A 122 -29.37 -5.56 -16.08
CA ALA A 122 -28.13 -6.22 -16.43
C ALA A 122 -27.71 -7.28 -15.40
N PHE A 123 -27.96 -7.06 -14.10
CA PHE A 123 -27.79 -8.10 -13.07
C PHE A 123 -28.70 -9.30 -13.37
N GLY A 124 -29.96 -9.07 -13.72
CA GLY A 124 -30.89 -10.10 -14.16
C GLY A 124 -30.39 -10.87 -15.39
N LEU A 125 -29.87 -10.18 -16.41
CA LEU A 125 -29.28 -10.79 -17.60
C LEU A 125 -28.01 -11.60 -17.30
N GLY A 126 -27.12 -11.09 -16.44
CA GLY A 126 -25.92 -11.81 -16.02
C GLY A 126 -26.23 -13.08 -15.23
N MET A 127 -27.20 -13.02 -14.31
CA MET A 127 -27.69 -14.22 -13.63
C MET A 127 -28.35 -15.20 -14.59
N LEU A 128 -29.15 -14.71 -15.53
CA LEU A 128 -29.81 -15.54 -16.54
C LEU A 128 -28.77 -16.22 -17.45
N ALA A 129 -27.76 -15.50 -17.93
CA ALA A 129 -26.68 -16.06 -18.75
C ALA A 129 -25.88 -17.12 -17.98
N THR A 130 -25.62 -16.90 -16.70
CA THR A 130 -24.93 -17.88 -15.83
C THR A 130 -25.79 -19.13 -15.64
N LEU A 131 -27.08 -18.97 -15.37
CA LEU A 131 -28.03 -20.09 -15.24
C LEU A 131 -28.14 -20.88 -16.56
N ILE A 132 -28.23 -20.19 -17.70
CA ILE A 132 -28.23 -20.83 -19.02
C ILE A 132 -26.92 -21.61 -19.21
N GLY A 133 -25.77 -21.03 -18.89
CA GLY A 133 -24.47 -21.70 -18.97
C GLY A 133 -24.36 -22.96 -18.11
N ILE A 134 -24.89 -22.91 -16.87
CA ILE A 134 -24.94 -24.09 -15.99
C ILE A 134 -25.88 -25.15 -16.58
N VAL A 135 -27.07 -24.77 -17.01
CA VAL A 135 -28.05 -25.69 -17.59
C VAL A 135 -27.52 -26.33 -18.88
N THR A 136 -26.86 -25.57 -19.76
CA THR A 136 -26.26 -26.10 -20.99
C THR A 136 -25.08 -27.01 -20.70
N ALA A 137 -24.23 -26.69 -19.72
CA ALA A 137 -23.14 -27.56 -19.30
C ALA A 137 -23.65 -28.89 -18.73
N VAL A 138 -24.65 -28.85 -17.84
CA VAL A 138 -25.28 -30.06 -17.28
C VAL A 138 -25.98 -30.86 -18.37
N ALA A 139 -26.70 -30.19 -19.28
CA ALA A 139 -27.37 -30.84 -20.40
C ALA A 139 -26.36 -31.46 -21.38
N ALA A 140 -25.23 -30.78 -21.67
CA ALA A 140 -24.16 -31.29 -22.51
C ALA A 140 -23.51 -32.53 -21.90
N VAL A 141 -23.18 -32.52 -20.60
CA VAL A 141 -22.66 -33.71 -19.91
C VAL A 141 -23.67 -34.87 -19.97
N ALA A 142 -24.96 -34.57 -19.80
CA ALA A 142 -26.02 -35.57 -19.89
C ALA A 142 -26.22 -36.12 -21.33
N THR A 143 -26.13 -35.28 -22.36
CA THR A 143 -26.28 -35.70 -23.77
C THR A 143 -25.03 -36.41 -24.27
N THR A 144 -23.83 -35.94 -23.94
CA THR A 144 -22.56 -36.64 -24.25
C THR A 144 -22.54 -38.01 -23.58
N GLY A 145 -23.01 -38.13 -22.33
CA GLY A 145 -23.17 -39.42 -21.65
C GLY A 145 -24.19 -40.34 -22.33
N ARG A 146 -25.26 -39.80 -22.92
CA ARG A 146 -26.25 -40.58 -23.69
C ARG A 146 -25.75 -40.97 -25.07
N ILE A 147 -25.03 -40.09 -25.77
CA ILE A 147 -24.45 -40.36 -27.10
C ILE A 147 -23.31 -41.37 -26.98
N LEU A 148 -22.47 -41.30 -25.94
CA LEU A 148 -21.48 -42.34 -25.66
C LEU A 148 -22.14 -43.68 -25.32
N LYS A 149 -23.22 -43.69 -24.53
CA LYS A 149 -23.96 -44.94 -24.26
C LYS A 149 -24.66 -45.50 -25.51
N ALA A 150 -25.19 -44.66 -26.39
CA ALA A 150 -25.81 -45.09 -27.65
C ALA A 150 -24.77 -45.52 -28.69
N GLY A 151 -23.60 -44.87 -28.73
CA GLY A 151 -22.48 -45.23 -29.60
C GLY A 151 -21.80 -46.53 -29.18
N VAL A 152 -21.67 -46.79 -27.87
CA VAL A 152 -21.20 -48.08 -27.33
C VAL A 152 -22.19 -49.20 -27.65
N ALA A 153 -23.50 -48.90 -27.75
CA ALA A 153 -24.51 -49.88 -28.16
C ALA A 153 -24.52 -50.17 -29.67
N MET A 154 -23.93 -49.32 -30.52
CA MET A 154 -23.91 -49.49 -31.98
C MET A 154 -22.51 -49.77 -32.57
N GLY A 155 -21.45 -49.87 -31.77
CA GLY A 155 -20.08 -49.94 -32.25
C GLY A 155 -19.23 -51.06 -31.65
N THR A 156 -19.52 -52.32 -31.98
CA THR A 156 -18.53 -53.42 -31.91
C THR A 156 -17.76 -53.63 -33.22
N ALA A 157 -17.81 -52.69 -34.16
CA ALA A 157 -16.97 -52.78 -35.37
C ALA A 157 -16.44 -51.40 -35.77
N THR A 158 -15.11 -51.36 -35.97
CA THR A 158 -14.30 -50.32 -36.61
C THR A 158 -13.91 -49.10 -35.76
N GLN A 159 -12.82 -49.27 -35.01
CA GLN A 159 -11.93 -48.18 -34.61
C GLN A 159 -11.19 -47.65 -35.86
N ALA A 160 -11.47 -46.39 -36.22
CA ALA A 160 -10.59 -45.40 -36.87
C ALA A 160 -11.43 -44.44 -37.73
N GLY A 161 -12.09 -43.47 -37.09
CA GLY A 161 -12.85 -42.44 -37.81
C GLY A 161 -14.04 -41.89 -37.03
N THR A 162 -13.90 -41.63 -35.74
CA THR A 162 -15.04 -41.30 -34.85
C THR A 162 -15.69 -39.94 -35.14
N ILE A 163 -15.00 -39.02 -35.82
CA ILE A 163 -15.62 -37.75 -36.25
C ILE A 163 -16.19 -37.88 -37.67
N GLY A 164 -15.50 -38.57 -38.58
CA GLY A 164 -15.95 -38.79 -39.96
C GLY A 164 -17.18 -39.69 -40.06
N GLY A 165 -17.26 -40.74 -39.23
CA GLY A 165 -18.38 -41.69 -39.24
C GLY A 165 -19.68 -41.12 -38.70
N ALA A 166 -19.63 -40.28 -37.66
CA ALA A 166 -20.81 -39.61 -37.13
C ALA A 166 -21.38 -38.58 -38.12
N ILE A 167 -20.50 -37.81 -38.77
CA ILE A 167 -20.90 -36.84 -39.80
C ILE A 167 -21.42 -37.59 -41.05
N GLY A 168 -20.78 -38.67 -41.47
CA GLY A 168 -21.20 -39.50 -42.59
C GLY A 168 -22.57 -40.16 -42.38
N GLY A 169 -22.85 -40.64 -41.16
CA GLY A 169 -24.15 -41.22 -40.80
C GLY A 169 -25.30 -40.20 -40.83
N ILE A 170 -25.06 -38.98 -40.35
CA ILE A 170 -26.05 -37.89 -40.38
C ILE A 170 -26.31 -37.44 -41.82
N ILE A 171 -25.26 -37.32 -42.64
CA ILE A 171 -25.40 -36.96 -44.07
C ILE A 171 -26.18 -38.02 -44.85
N ALA A 172 -25.94 -39.31 -44.58
CA ALA A 172 -26.62 -40.41 -45.27
C ALA A 172 -28.13 -40.47 -44.97
N VAL A 173 -28.52 -40.21 -43.73
CA VAL A 173 -29.95 -40.18 -43.33
C VAL A 173 -30.67 -38.98 -43.93
N ILE A 174 -30.03 -37.80 -43.94
CA ILE A 174 -30.64 -36.57 -44.49
C ILE A 174 -30.74 -36.64 -46.02
N ALA A 175 -29.76 -37.26 -46.70
CA ALA A 175 -29.75 -37.42 -48.15
C ALA A 175 -30.83 -38.38 -48.67
N ALA A 176 -31.37 -39.27 -47.82
CA ALA A 176 -32.40 -40.23 -48.23
C ALA A 176 -33.80 -39.63 -48.32
N GLU A 177 -34.10 -38.52 -47.63
CA GLU A 177 -35.45 -37.95 -47.56
C GLU A 177 -35.61 -36.55 -48.16
N VAL A 178 -34.54 -35.76 -48.28
CA VAL A 178 -34.64 -34.35 -48.68
C VAL A 178 -33.68 -34.10 -49.83
N GLY A 179 -34.22 -33.79 -51.03
CA GLY A 179 -33.40 -33.54 -52.24
C GLY A 179 -32.29 -32.51 -52.02
N TRP A 180 -31.31 -32.46 -52.94
CA TRP A 180 -30.03 -31.72 -52.84
C TRP A 180 -30.04 -30.34 -52.15
N VAL A 181 -31.12 -29.56 -52.29
CA VAL A 181 -31.28 -28.26 -51.63
C VAL A 181 -31.39 -28.38 -50.10
N GLY A 182 -32.03 -29.43 -49.58
CA GLY A 182 -32.11 -29.71 -48.14
C GLY A 182 -30.78 -30.22 -47.55
N ILE A 183 -29.97 -30.93 -48.34
CA ILE A 183 -28.64 -31.37 -47.92
C ILE A 183 -27.73 -30.16 -47.67
N VAL A 184 -27.72 -29.18 -48.58
CA VAL A 184 -26.89 -27.97 -48.42
C VAL A 184 -27.36 -27.15 -47.21
N GLY A 185 -28.68 -26.99 -47.01
CA GLY A 185 -29.23 -26.29 -45.84
C GLY A 185 -28.89 -26.98 -44.51
N ALA A 186 -29.01 -28.31 -44.45
CA ALA A 186 -28.65 -29.08 -43.27
C ALA A 186 -27.14 -29.05 -42.99
N LEU A 187 -26.31 -29.12 -44.03
CA LEU A 187 -24.85 -29.07 -43.89
C LEU A 187 -24.38 -27.69 -43.41
N VAL A 188 -24.96 -26.61 -43.93
CA VAL A 188 -24.71 -25.24 -43.44
C VAL A 188 -25.20 -25.09 -42.00
N GLY A 189 -26.36 -25.66 -41.65
CA GLY A 189 -26.87 -25.67 -40.27
C GLY A 189 -25.98 -26.44 -39.30
N VAL A 190 -25.47 -27.60 -39.68
CA VAL A 190 -24.54 -28.41 -38.88
C VAL A 190 -23.17 -27.74 -38.78
N ILE A 191 -22.65 -27.17 -39.87
CA ILE A 191 -21.39 -26.42 -39.84
C ILE A 191 -21.53 -25.16 -38.98
N ALA A 192 -22.62 -24.41 -39.09
CA ALA A 192 -22.90 -23.26 -38.24
C ALA A 192 -23.05 -23.68 -36.77
N ALA A 193 -23.75 -24.78 -36.48
CA ALA A 193 -23.87 -25.32 -35.13
C ALA A 193 -22.53 -25.81 -34.58
N LEU A 194 -21.69 -26.46 -35.40
CA LEU A 194 -20.34 -26.88 -35.01
C LEU A 194 -19.41 -25.69 -34.82
N LEU A 195 -19.47 -24.67 -35.66
CA LEU A 195 -18.73 -23.40 -35.48
C LEU A 195 -19.17 -22.70 -34.22
N VAL A 196 -20.48 -22.64 -33.95
CA VAL A 196 -21.02 -22.13 -32.68
C VAL A 196 -20.50 -22.99 -31.54
N ILE A 197 -20.56 -24.32 -31.58
CA ILE A 197 -20.06 -25.21 -30.52
C ILE A 197 -18.53 -25.11 -30.34
N MET A 198 -17.77 -24.78 -31.39
CA MET A 198 -16.30 -24.62 -31.32
C MET A 198 -15.89 -23.23 -30.82
N VAL A 199 -16.64 -22.17 -31.17
CA VAL A 199 -16.31 -20.77 -30.82
C VAL A 199 -17.00 -20.31 -29.54
N THR A 200 -18.17 -20.84 -29.22
CA THR A 200 -18.93 -20.48 -28.00
C THR A 200 -18.24 -20.84 -26.69
N PRO A 201 -17.50 -21.96 -26.53
CA PRO A 201 -16.88 -22.29 -25.26
C PRO A 201 -15.87 -21.21 -24.88
N GLU A 202 -15.04 -20.76 -25.83
CA GLU A 202 -14.02 -19.74 -25.57
C GLU A 202 -14.64 -18.38 -25.24
N PHE A 203 -15.70 -17.99 -25.96
CA PHE A 203 -16.36 -16.70 -25.74
C PHE A 203 -17.17 -16.64 -24.44
N LEU A 204 -17.77 -17.77 -24.01
CA LEU A 204 -18.50 -17.86 -22.73
C LEU A 204 -17.57 -18.10 -21.53
N THR A 205 -16.45 -18.81 -21.72
CA THR A 205 -15.49 -19.09 -20.62
C THR A 205 -14.71 -17.84 -20.21
N LEU A 206 -14.49 -16.87 -21.11
CA LEU A 206 -13.77 -15.65 -20.78
C LEU A 206 -14.46 -14.78 -19.70
N PRO A 207 -15.73 -14.33 -19.85
CA PRO A 207 -16.39 -13.56 -18.79
C PRO A 207 -16.60 -14.37 -17.50
N LEU A 208 -16.85 -15.68 -17.62
CA LEU A 208 -16.97 -16.57 -16.47
C LEU A 208 -15.64 -16.70 -15.70
N SER A 209 -14.52 -16.77 -16.41
CA SER A 209 -13.19 -16.88 -15.78
C SER A 209 -12.76 -15.57 -15.12
N ILE A 210 -13.04 -14.41 -15.73
CA ILE A 210 -12.81 -13.10 -15.11
C ILE A 210 -13.63 -12.95 -13.82
N SER A 211 -14.92 -13.30 -13.88
CA SER A 211 -15.82 -13.24 -12.72
C SER A 211 -15.36 -14.19 -11.61
N SER A 212 -15.06 -15.44 -11.95
CA SER A 212 -14.56 -16.43 -10.99
C SER A 212 -13.23 -15.99 -10.38
N GLY A 213 -12.31 -15.51 -11.21
CA GLY A 213 -11.00 -15.03 -10.78
C GLY A 213 -11.10 -13.83 -9.84
N THR A 214 -12.01 -12.89 -10.13
CA THR A 214 -12.31 -11.74 -9.26
C THR A 214 -12.93 -12.19 -7.94
N GLY A 215 -13.86 -13.15 -7.98
CA GLY A 215 -14.48 -13.74 -6.80
C GLY A 215 -13.44 -14.41 -5.87
N PHE A 216 -12.52 -15.20 -6.43
CA PHE A 216 -11.42 -15.79 -5.68
C PHE A 216 -10.52 -14.72 -5.06
N TRP A 217 -10.18 -13.69 -5.82
CA TRP A 217 -9.36 -12.58 -5.32
C TRP A 217 -10.06 -11.84 -4.16
N LEU A 218 -11.34 -11.45 -4.32
CA LEU A 218 -12.13 -10.78 -3.28
C LEU A 218 -12.25 -11.64 -2.03
N ARG A 219 -12.44 -12.95 -2.18
CA ARG A 219 -12.51 -13.87 -1.06
C ARG A 219 -11.16 -13.96 -0.33
N SER A 220 -10.05 -14.03 -1.05
CA SER A 220 -8.72 -14.00 -0.43
C SER A 220 -8.52 -12.74 0.41
N LEU A 221 -9.01 -11.58 -0.07
CA LEU A 221 -8.99 -10.32 0.66
C LEU A 221 -9.86 -10.37 1.92
N GLY A 222 -11.09 -10.88 1.82
CA GLY A 222 -11.99 -11.05 2.95
C GLY A 222 -11.41 -11.97 4.03
N VAL A 223 -10.81 -13.09 3.64
CA VAL A 223 -10.12 -14.02 4.55
C VAL A 223 -8.96 -13.33 5.27
N ARG A 224 -8.13 -12.55 4.55
CA ARG A 224 -7.02 -11.77 5.16
C ARG A 224 -7.54 -10.76 6.18
N MET A 225 -8.59 -10.01 5.84
CA MET A 225 -9.19 -9.02 6.74
C MET A 225 -9.73 -9.69 8.01
N LEU A 226 -10.51 -10.77 7.85
CA LEU A 226 -11.08 -11.50 8.98
C LEU A 226 -10.00 -12.15 9.87
N ALA A 227 -8.97 -12.74 9.28
CA ALA A 227 -7.87 -13.32 10.04
C ALA A 227 -7.10 -12.24 10.83
N THR A 228 -6.90 -11.07 10.23
CA THR A 228 -6.21 -9.94 10.88
C THR A 228 -7.02 -9.35 12.02
N LEU A 229 -8.34 -9.21 11.83
CA LEU A 229 -9.25 -8.74 12.88
C LEU A 229 -9.33 -9.67 14.10
N ARG A 230 -8.93 -10.94 13.97
CA ARG A 230 -8.85 -11.87 15.11
C ARG A 230 -7.56 -11.73 15.94
N HIS A 231 -6.55 -11.02 15.44
CA HIS A 231 -5.27 -10.84 16.12
C HIS A 231 -4.83 -9.36 16.14
N PRO A 232 -5.69 -8.41 16.61
CA PRO A 232 -5.43 -6.98 16.47
C PRO A 232 -4.20 -6.53 17.26
N VAL A 233 -4.00 -7.03 18.48
CA VAL A 233 -2.88 -6.64 19.36
C VAL A 233 -1.55 -7.08 18.76
N THR A 234 -1.40 -8.37 18.45
CA THR A 234 -0.21 -8.91 17.78
C THR A 234 0.02 -8.27 16.42
N GLY A 235 -1.06 -7.86 15.74
CA GLY A 235 -1.02 -7.10 14.50
C GLY A 235 -0.41 -5.70 14.66
N ILE A 236 -0.80 -4.96 15.70
CA ILE A 236 -0.24 -3.64 16.03
C ILE A 236 1.24 -3.77 16.36
N GLU A 237 1.64 -4.81 17.11
CA GLU A 237 3.04 -5.08 17.42
C GLU A 237 3.87 -5.45 16.18
N ALA A 238 3.27 -6.16 15.22
CA ALA A 238 3.91 -6.56 13.97
C ALA A 238 3.97 -5.44 12.92
N LEU A 239 3.12 -4.41 13.02
CA LEU A 239 2.96 -3.34 12.04
C LEU A 239 4.28 -2.66 11.64
N PRO A 240 5.16 -2.24 12.56
CA PRO A 240 6.41 -1.58 12.19
C PRO A 240 7.34 -2.51 11.40
N GLY A 241 7.38 -3.80 11.78
CA GLY A 241 8.17 -4.82 11.09
C GLY A 241 7.65 -5.10 9.69
N ASN A 242 6.33 -5.24 9.53
CA ASN A 242 5.68 -5.46 8.24
C ASN A 242 5.87 -4.28 7.29
N TRP A 243 5.71 -3.07 7.79
CA TRP A 243 5.90 -1.87 6.99
C TRP A 243 7.35 -1.75 6.51
N ARG A 244 8.32 -1.94 7.42
CA ARG A 244 9.75 -1.93 7.07
C ARG A 244 10.08 -2.99 6.03
N ARG A 245 9.54 -4.20 6.18
CA ARG A 245 9.69 -5.29 5.21
C ARG A 245 9.21 -4.87 3.83
N ILE A 246 8.00 -4.29 3.74
CA ILE A 246 7.39 -3.91 2.46
C ILE A 246 8.18 -2.79 1.78
N LEU A 247 8.64 -1.79 2.53
CA LEU A 247 9.36 -0.67 1.94
C LEU A 247 10.80 -1.00 1.56
N TRP A 248 11.51 -1.73 2.42
CA TRP A 248 12.96 -1.85 2.29
C TRP A 248 13.42 -3.22 1.84
N ALA A 249 12.69 -4.29 2.15
CA ALA A 249 13.12 -5.65 1.83
C ALA A 249 12.44 -6.20 0.57
N VAL A 250 11.17 -5.85 0.34
CA VAL A 250 10.35 -6.40 -0.74
C VAL A 250 10.41 -5.49 -1.97
N ASP A 251 11.00 -5.99 -3.05
CA ASP A 251 11.03 -5.33 -4.37
C ASP A 251 10.04 -5.97 -5.37
N CYS A 252 10.01 -5.50 -6.61
CA CYS A 252 9.14 -6.02 -7.68
C CYS A 252 9.46 -7.45 -8.10
N ARG A 253 10.65 -7.99 -7.81
CA ARG A 253 11.00 -9.39 -8.13
C ARG A 253 10.36 -10.37 -7.18
N HIS A 254 10.05 -9.95 -5.97
CA HIS A 254 9.28 -10.76 -5.05
C HIS A 254 7.81 -10.78 -5.48
N ALA A 255 7.41 -11.80 -6.23
CA ALA A 255 6.04 -11.94 -6.74
C ALA A 255 5.01 -11.73 -5.61
N PRO A 256 3.93 -10.96 -5.83
CA PRO A 256 2.85 -10.88 -4.86
C PRO A 256 2.19 -12.24 -4.74
N GLU A 257 1.88 -12.62 -3.51
CA GLU A 257 1.13 -13.83 -3.23
C GLU A 257 -0.36 -13.49 -3.09
N LEU A 258 -1.24 -14.39 -3.55
CA LEU A 258 -2.70 -14.24 -3.37
C LEU A 258 -3.09 -14.32 -1.89
N LEU A 259 -2.30 -14.99 -1.05
CA LEU A 259 -2.27 -14.81 0.40
C LEU A 259 -0.82 -14.80 0.85
N PRO A 260 -0.39 -13.87 1.72
CA PRO A 260 0.96 -13.90 2.27
C PRO A 260 1.19 -15.25 2.97
N GLY A 261 2.37 -15.83 2.82
CA GLY A 261 2.71 -17.11 3.44
C GLY A 261 2.11 -18.35 2.77
N LEU A 262 1.36 -18.18 1.67
CA LEU A 262 0.77 -19.32 0.94
C LEU A 262 1.88 -20.24 0.39
N SER A 263 2.98 -19.67 -0.13
CA SER A 263 4.12 -20.45 -0.64
C SER A 263 4.81 -21.32 0.42
N ALA A 264 4.69 -20.98 1.70
CA ALA A 264 5.31 -21.72 2.79
C ALA A 264 4.49 -22.92 3.28
N HIS A 265 3.17 -22.90 3.06
CA HIS A 265 2.26 -23.96 3.49
C HIS A 265 1.91 -24.94 2.37
N ASP A 266 2.02 -24.50 1.12
CA ASP A 266 1.31 -25.19 0.05
C ASP A 266 2.16 -26.25 -0.67
N THR A 267 1.64 -27.48 -0.72
CA THR A 267 2.02 -28.49 -1.71
C THR A 267 1.51 -28.13 -3.11
N ASN A 268 0.52 -27.22 -3.20
CA ASN A 268 -0.14 -26.81 -4.42
C ASN A 268 0.45 -25.49 -4.95
N THR A 269 1.57 -25.60 -5.67
CA THR A 269 2.24 -24.46 -6.32
C THR A 269 1.33 -23.67 -7.26
N ALA A 270 0.19 -24.25 -7.69
CA ALA A 270 -0.78 -23.67 -8.64
C ALA A 270 -1.34 -22.29 -8.26
N LEU A 271 -1.41 -21.94 -6.96
CA LEU A 271 -1.94 -20.65 -6.50
C LEU A 271 -0.87 -19.56 -6.36
N SER A 272 0.41 -19.94 -6.49
CA SER A 272 1.53 -19.01 -6.53
C SER A 272 1.78 -18.55 -7.97
N LEU A 273 2.26 -17.31 -8.16
CA LEU A 273 2.63 -16.85 -9.50
C LEU A 273 3.66 -17.77 -10.18
N PRO A 274 4.75 -18.22 -9.50
CA PRO A 274 5.70 -19.16 -10.11
C PRO A 274 5.07 -20.48 -10.52
N GLY A 275 4.21 -21.08 -9.69
CA GLY A 275 3.59 -22.36 -10.04
C GLY A 275 2.47 -22.21 -11.08
N LEU A 276 1.77 -21.08 -11.14
CA LEU A 276 0.85 -20.77 -12.24
C LEU A 276 1.61 -20.59 -13.55
N MET A 277 2.76 -19.91 -13.53
CA MET A 277 3.65 -19.78 -14.69
C MET A 277 4.19 -21.13 -15.16
N GLU A 278 4.60 -21.99 -14.24
CA GLU A 278 5.06 -23.34 -14.58
C GLU A 278 3.94 -24.20 -15.16
N LYS A 279 2.74 -24.15 -14.55
CA LYS A 279 1.55 -24.83 -15.08
C LYS A 279 1.23 -24.37 -16.50
N MET A 280 1.21 -23.06 -16.76
CA MET A 280 1.00 -22.53 -18.11
C MET A 280 2.07 -23.03 -19.09
N ARG A 281 3.34 -23.10 -18.67
CA ARG A 281 4.43 -23.59 -19.52
C ARG A 281 4.18 -25.03 -19.99
N THR A 282 3.68 -25.89 -19.10
CA THR A 282 3.39 -27.30 -19.38
C THR A 282 2.02 -27.56 -20.00
N SER A 283 1.05 -26.66 -19.82
CA SER A 283 -0.33 -26.82 -20.27
C SER A 283 -0.55 -26.59 -21.78
N ASP A 284 -1.73 -26.99 -22.26
CA ASP A 284 -2.22 -26.75 -23.61
C ASP A 284 -2.55 -25.27 -23.87
N TRP A 285 -2.77 -24.89 -25.13
CA TRP A 285 -3.07 -23.51 -25.55
C TRP A 285 -4.29 -22.87 -24.84
N PRO A 286 -5.43 -23.56 -24.65
CA PRO A 286 -6.58 -22.97 -23.95
C PRO A 286 -6.30 -22.64 -22.48
N ASP A 287 -5.54 -23.50 -21.80
CA ASP A 287 -5.13 -23.27 -20.41
C ASP A 287 -4.13 -22.11 -20.31
N ARG A 288 -3.25 -21.97 -21.30
CA ARG A 288 -2.30 -20.84 -21.39
C ARG A 288 -3.01 -19.52 -21.58
N SER A 289 -3.98 -19.45 -22.50
CA SER A 289 -4.74 -18.21 -22.74
C SER A 289 -5.52 -17.81 -21.50
N LEU A 290 -6.15 -18.77 -20.82
CA LEU A 290 -6.82 -18.57 -19.54
C LEU A 290 -5.86 -18.03 -18.47
N GLY A 291 -4.68 -18.66 -18.31
CA GLY A 291 -3.69 -18.24 -17.33
C GLY A 291 -3.15 -16.83 -17.58
N ILE A 292 -2.89 -16.47 -18.85
CA ILE A 292 -2.45 -15.10 -19.23
C ILE A 292 -3.49 -14.05 -18.81
N MET A 293 -4.79 -14.37 -18.92
CA MET A 293 -5.86 -13.47 -18.49
C MET A 293 -6.04 -13.44 -16.96
N LEU A 294 -5.88 -14.58 -16.28
CA LEU A 294 -6.04 -14.66 -14.82
C LEU A 294 -4.90 -14.00 -14.05
N ILE A 295 -3.66 -14.06 -14.55
CA ILE A 295 -2.48 -13.47 -13.88
C ILE A 295 -2.67 -12.00 -13.52
N PRO A 296 -3.03 -11.09 -14.45
CA PRO A 296 -3.23 -9.70 -14.09
C PRO A 296 -4.37 -9.54 -13.09
N ILE A 297 -5.47 -10.30 -13.23
CA ILE A 297 -6.62 -10.21 -12.30
C ILE A 297 -6.20 -10.57 -10.87
N TRP A 298 -5.40 -11.62 -10.70
CA TRP A 298 -5.00 -12.11 -9.37
C TRP A 298 -3.85 -11.33 -8.75
N PHE A 299 -2.85 -10.97 -9.56
CA PHE A 299 -1.57 -10.48 -9.05
C PHE A 299 -1.35 -8.98 -9.29
N LEU A 300 -1.95 -8.36 -10.31
CA LEU A 300 -1.81 -6.92 -10.56
C LEU A 300 -2.36 -6.08 -9.40
N PRO A 301 -3.54 -6.39 -8.80
CA PRO A 301 -3.99 -5.65 -7.63
C PRO A 301 -3.00 -5.74 -6.47
N GLY A 302 -2.34 -6.89 -6.27
CA GLY A 302 -1.31 -7.07 -5.26
C GLY A 302 -0.06 -6.21 -5.51
N PHE A 303 0.35 -6.08 -6.78
CA PHE A 303 1.46 -5.20 -7.19
C PHE A 303 1.12 -3.72 -7.01
N LEU A 304 -0.01 -3.27 -7.58
CA LEU A 304 -0.48 -1.89 -7.45
C LEU A 304 -0.67 -1.51 -5.99
N TYR A 305 -1.21 -2.42 -5.20
CA TYR A 305 -1.37 -2.24 -3.77
C TYR A 305 -0.03 -2.11 -3.04
N ARG A 306 0.98 -2.92 -3.37
CA ARG A 306 2.33 -2.79 -2.81
C ARG A 306 2.93 -1.42 -3.12
N TRP A 307 2.75 -0.94 -4.35
CA TRP A 307 3.17 0.40 -4.74
C TRP A 307 2.40 1.48 -3.98
N SER A 308 1.10 1.28 -3.77
CA SER A 308 0.26 2.12 -2.92
C SER A 308 0.79 2.20 -1.49
N LEU A 309 1.17 1.07 -0.89
CA LEU A 309 1.79 1.05 0.43
C LEU A 309 3.12 1.80 0.44
N LYS A 310 3.94 1.61 -0.60
CA LYS A 310 5.21 2.31 -0.75
C LYS A 310 5.04 3.82 -0.82
N SER A 311 4.03 4.30 -1.55
CA SER A 311 3.76 5.74 -1.63
C SER A 311 3.29 6.35 -0.32
N THR A 312 2.76 5.58 0.64
CA THR A 312 2.42 6.09 1.98
C THR A 312 3.63 6.25 2.90
N CYS A 313 4.85 5.98 2.43
CA CYS A 313 6.03 6.01 3.30
C CYS A 313 6.26 7.39 3.93
N TRP A 314 5.99 8.49 3.21
CA TRP A 314 6.22 9.84 3.72
C TRP A 314 5.36 10.15 4.96
N LEU A 315 4.17 9.57 5.05
CA LEU A 315 3.26 9.76 6.19
C LEU A 315 3.60 8.82 7.35
N TYR A 316 3.84 7.53 7.06
CA TYR A 316 4.05 6.53 8.10
C TYR A 316 5.49 6.45 8.61
N LEU A 317 6.49 6.87 7.82
CA LEU A 317 7.89 6.86 8.23
C LEU A 317 8.10 7.66 9.53
N PRO A 318 7.56 8.90 9.68
CA PRO A 318 7.61 9.62 10.95
C PRO A 318 6.97 8.84 12.11
N LEU A 319 5.79 8.29 11.91
CA LEU A 319 5.04 7.58 12.95
C LEU A 319 5.76 6.30 13.42
N ILE A 320 6.30 5.54 12.47
CA ILE A 320 7.05 4.30 12.73
C ILE A 320 8.42 4.59 13.33
N TYR A 321 9.03 5.70 12.92
CA TYR A 321 10.25 6.20 13.53
C TYR A 321 10.02 6.48 15.02
N LEU A 322 8.91 7.11 15.41
CA LEU A 322 8.54 7.27 16.82
C LEU A 322 8.28 5.93 17.52
N GLY A 323 7.49 5.05 16.90
CA GLY A 323 6.98 3.80 17.46
C GLY A 323 7.97 2.64 17.60
N ASN A 324 9.28 2.88 17.74
CA ASN A 324 10.31 1.83 17.89
C ASN A 324 10.55 0.92 16.68
N GLY A 325 10.01 1.25 15.50
CA GLY A 325 10.03 0.37 14.34
C GLY A 325 11.34 0.25 13.57
N LEU A 326 12.14 1.32 13.50
CA LEU A 326 13.31 1.33 12.61
C LEU A 326 14.55 0.68 13.24
N TRP A 327 14.81 0.95 14.53
CA TRP A 327 15.99 0.44 15.23
C TRP A 327 15.75 0.42 16.74
N ARG A 328 15.72 -0.77 17.34
CA ARG A 328 15.68 -0.98 18.80
C ARG A 328 17.02 -1.60 19.20
N PRO A 329 17.75 -1.02 20.17
CA PRO A 329 18.95 -1.63 20.71
C PRO A 329 18.66 -3.07 21.14
N ARG A 330 19.52 -4.01 20.73
CA ARG A 330 19.42 -5.43 21.05
C ARG A 330 20.50 -5.78 22.08
N GLY A 331 20.18 -5.51 23.34
CA GLY A 331 20.97 -5.97 24.49
C GLY A 331 21.71 -4.86 25.23
N ALA A 332 22.21 -5.22 26.42
CA ALA A 332 22.78 -4.32 27.41
C ALA A 332 23.87 -3.39 26.85
N ARG A 333 24.71 -3.91 25.95
CA ARG A 333 25.80 -3.14 25.32
C ARG A 333 25.27 -2.02 24.42
N GLU A 334 24.38 -2.34 23.48
CA GLU A 334 23.81 -1.35 22.57
C GLU A 334 22.98 -0.31 23.33
N GLU A 335 22.27 -0.73 24.38
CA GLU A 335 21.53 0.17 25.26
C GLU A 335 22.46 1.13 26.03
N GLY A 336 23.59 0.62 26.54
CA GLY A 336 24.64 1.45 27.16
C GLY A 336 25.31 2.40 26.17
N GLU A 337 25.60 1.94 24.95
CA GLU A 337 26.15 2.78 23.86
C GLU A 337 25.17 3.90 23.47
N LEU A 338 23.86 3.64 23.50
CA LEU A 338 22.85 4.67 23.29
C LEU A 338 22.87 5.72 24.41
N VAL A 339 22.84 5.30 25.68
CA VAL A 339 22.85 6.24 26.83
C VAL A 339 24.12 7.08 26.82
N THR A 340 25.28 6.46 26.60
CA THR A 340 26.57 7.16 26.53
C THR A 340 26.67 8.10 25.33
N SER A 341 26.20 7.68 24.15
CA SER A 341 26.22 8.53 22.96
C SER A 341 25.30 9.74 23.12
N LEU A 342 24.10 9.58 23.68
CA LEU A 342 23.20 10.70 23.99
C LEU A 342 23.76 11.63 25.07
N HIS A 343 24.66 11.17 25.94
CA HIS A 343 25.25 12.02 26.97
C HIS A 343 26.56 12.70 26.52
N LYS A 344 27.49 11.97 25.90
CA LYS A 344 28.88 12.40 25.62
C LYS A 344 29.19 12.66 24.14
N SER A 345 28.31 12.34 23.19
CA SER A 345 28.63 12.51 21.77
C SER A 345 28.87 13.98 21.40
N ARG A 346 29.89 14.23 20.57
CA ARG A 346 30.17 15.57 20.02
C ARG A 346 29.00 16.09 19.17
N VAL A 347 28.33 15.21 18.43
CA VAL A 347 27.16 15.56 17.62
C VAL A 347 26.01 16.03 18.51
N GLU A 348 25.85 15.38 19.66
CA GLU A 348 24.83 15.76 20.64
C GLU A 348 25.20 17.05 21.37
N GLY A 349 26.48 17.27 21.66
CA GLY A 349 27.00 18.55 22.13
C GLY A 349 26.69 19.70 21.17
N LEU A 350 26.90 19.50 19.86
CA LEU A 350 26.53 20.48 18.83
C LEU A 350 25.02 20.74 18.81
N ARG A 351 24.18 19.70 18.91
CA ARG A 351 22.72 19.85 18.97
C ARG A 351 22.28 20.67 20.18
N ARG A 352 22.91 20.48 21.34
CA ARG A 352 22.65 21.28 22.54
C ARG A 352 23.09 22.73 22.36
N ALA A 353 24.26 22.97 21.77
CA ALA A 353 24.73 24.32 21.47
C ALA A 353 23.78 25.04 20.51
N LEU A 354 23.27 24.34 19.48
CA LEU A 354 22.25 24.88 18.57
C LEU A 354 20.94 25.18 19.30
N ALA A 355 20.47 24.29 20.18
CA ALA A 355 19.27 24.52 21.00
C ALA A 355 19.43 25.76 21.90
N VAL A 356 20.59 25.95 22.54
CA VAL A 356 20.91 27.16 23.30
C VAL A 356 20.92 28.39 22.39
N GLY A 357 21.49 28.28 21.19
CA GLY A 357 21.47 29.34 20.18
C GLY A 357 20.06 29.75 19.78
N VAL A 358 19.16 28.78 19.55
CA VAL A 358 17.74 29.04 19.23
C VAL A 358 17.03 29.71 20.42
N ALA A 359 17.23 29.22 21.64
CA ALA A 359 16.64 29.83 22.84
C ALA A 359 17.15 31.27 23.08
N ALA A 360 18.45 31.50 22.89
CA ALA A 360 19.04 32.83 22.98
C ALA A 360 18.51 33.75 21.88
N SER A 361 18.40 33.25 20.64
CA SER A 361 17.80 33.98 19.52
C SER A 361 16.38 34.39 19.87
N LEU A 362 15.55 33.47 20.35
CA LEU A 362 14.17 33.76 20.79
C LEU A 362 14.10 34.88 21.81
N VAL A 363 14.90 34.80 22.87
CA VAL A 363 14.90 35.83 23.93
C VAL A 363 15.34 37.17 23.38
N VAL A 364 16.42 37.20 22.59
CA VAL A 364 16.98 38.43 22.01
C VAL A 364 16.01 39.06 21.02
N THR A 365 15.47 38.30 20.07
CA THR A 365 14.58 38.84 19.04
C THR A 365 13.23 39.25 19.62
N THR A 366 12.68 38.50 20.57
CA THR A 366 11.47 38.91 21.30
C THR A 366 11.70 40.21 22.09
N ALA A 367 12.84 40.33 22.77
CA ALA A 367 13.17 41.55 23.51
C ALA A 367 13.37 42.76 22.58
N LEU A 368 13.99 42.56 21.41
CA LEU A 368 14.20 43.61 20.40
C LEU A 368 12.90 44.05 19.73
N ASN A 369 11.97 43.13 19.50
CA ASN A 369 10.67 43.41 18.88
C ASN A 369 9.64 43.99 19.88
N HIS A 370 9.87 43.82 21.19
CA HIS A 370 8.93 44.32 22.19
C HIS A 370 8.86 45.87 22.18
N PRO A 371 7.69 46.49 21.91
CA PRO A 371 7.58 47.93 21.70
C PRO A 371 8.12 48.77 22.87
N ALA A 372 7.90 48.33 24.11
CA ALA A 372 8.37 49.04 25.30
C ALA A 372 9.90 49.02 25.47
N LEU A 373 10.57 47.98 24.94
CA LEU A 373 12.03 47.84 25.05
C LEU A 373 12.73 48.50 23.87
N GLN A 374 12.11 48.54 22.69
CA GLN A 374 12.73 49.08 21.49
C GLN A 374 13.19 50.54 21.66
N GLY A 375 12.39 51.38 22.31
CA GLY A 375 12.76 52.77 22.62
C GLY A 375 13.99 52.86 23.53
N SER A 376 13.95 52.14 24.67
CA SER A 376 15.04 52.13 25.66
C SER A 376 16.34 51.54 25.10
N ILE A 377 16.23 50.48 24.28
CA ILE A 377 17.37 49.84 23.62
C ILE A 377 17.97 50.80 22.59
N ARG A 378 17.17 51.48 21.78
CA ARG A 378 17.67 52.43 20.77
C ARG A 378 18.39 53.62 21.41
N GLU A 379 17.86 54.13 22.51
CA GLU A 379 18.47 55.21 23.28
C GLU A 379 19.79 54.76 23.94
N SER A 380 19.79 53.59 24.59
CA SER A 380 20.99 53.03 25.23
C SER A 380 22.09 52.70 24.21
N LEU A 381 21.73 52.07 23.08
CA LEU A 381 22.68 51.73 22.01
C LEU A 381 23.25 52.96 21.31
N GLY A 382 22.55 54.10 21.33
CA GLY A 382 23.08 55.38 20.89
C GLY A 382 24.28 55.87 21.70
N GLN A 383 24.43 55.39 22.95
CA GLN A 383 25.51 55.78 23.87
C GLN A 383 26.70 54.81 23.88
N PHE A 384 26.60 53.64 23.24
CA PHE A 384 27.67 52.63 23.21
C PHE A 384 28.68 52.87 22.07
N PRO A 385 29.94 52.37 22.21
CA PRO A 385 31.00 52.55 21.22
C PRO A 385 30.66 51.94 19.85
N LEU A 386 31.33 52.46 18.81
CA LEU A 386 31.13 52.19 17.38
C LEU A 386 31.00 50.70 16.99
N VAL A 387 31.63 49.80 17.76
CA VAL A 387 31.56 48.34 17.56
C VAL A 387 30.16 47.76 17.83
N LEU A 388 29.39 48.34 18.75
CA LEU A 388 28.00 47.92 19.00
C LEU A 388 27.05 48.51 17.95
N GLN A 389 27.36 49.71 17.42
CA GLN A 389 26.60 50.33 16.34
C GLN A 389 26.76 49.57 15.02
N SER A 390 27.93 48.98 14.73
CA SER A 390 28.09 48.13 13.55
C SER A 390 27.20 46.88 13.61
N TYR A 391 26.92 46.35 14.81
CA TYR A 391 25.95 45.26 15.00
C TYR A 391 24.52 45.67 14.63
N LEU A 392 24.08 46.88 15.03
CA LEU A 392 22.79 47.42 14.62
C LEU A 392 22.71 47.63 13.11
N TRP A 393 23.80 48.08 12.49
CA TRP A 393 23.87 48.19 11.04
C TRP A 393 23.75 46.82 10.37
N VAL A 394 24.46 45.79 10.85
CA VAL A 394 24.33 44.42 10.31
C VAL A 394 22.92 43.89 10.49
N LEU A 395 22.28 44.10 11.64
CA LEU A 395 20.89 43.71 11.87
C LEU A 395 19.93 44.49 10.96
N GLY A 396 20.16 45.78 10.75
CA GLY A 396 19.40 46.62 9.82
C GLY A 396 19.53 46.13 8.37
N VAL A 397 20.75 45.85 7.92
CA VAL A 397 21.02 45.30 6.58
C VAL A 397 20.41 43.92 6.40
N LEU A 398 20.47 43.06 7.43
CA LEU A 398 19.81 41.75 7.41
C LEU A 398 18.29 41.90 7.40
N ALA A 399 17.71 42.79 8.19
CA ALA A 399 16.28 43.05 8.19
C ALA A 399 15.78 43.64 6.86
N GLU A 400 16.58 44.52 6.24
CA GLU A 400 16.25 45.22 5.01
C GLU A 400 16.43 44.34 3.77
N ARG A 401 17.53 43.57 3.67
CA ARG A 401 17.79 42.68 2.53
C ARG A 401 17.12 41.32 2.63
N ALA A 402 16.79 40.90 3.85
CA ALA A 402 16.21 39.59 4.13
C ALA A 402 14.85 39.74 4.82
N SER A 403 14.08 40.78 4.54
CA SER A 403 12.74 40.97 5.13
C SER A 403 11.87 39.72 4.99
N GLY A 404 11.85 39.11 3.80
CA GLY A 404 11.16 37.83 3.52
C GLY A 404 11.89 36.56 4.00
N LEU A 405 13.09 36.65 4.58
CA LEU A 405 13.79 35.50 5.20
C LEU A 405 14.03 35.70 6.70
N SER A 406 13.65 36.87 7.23
CA SER A 406 13.81 37.22 8.63
C SER A 406 13.07 36.21 9.52
N HIS A 407 11.90 35.74 9.09
CA HIS A 407 11.11 34.69 9.72
C HIS A 407 11.81 33.31 9.82
N LEU A 408 12.98 33.12 9.19
CA LEU A 408 13.79 31.91 9.41
C LEU A 408 14.56 31.93 10.73
N TRP A 409 14.87 33.12 11.26
CA TRP A 409 15.77 33.27 12.42
C TRP A 409 15.30 34.29 13.46
N ALA A 410 14.43 35.23 13.09
CA ALA A 410 13.77 36.18 13.98
C ALA A 410 12.52 35.53 14.58
N PHE A 411 12.59 35.22 15.87
CA PHE A 411 11.44 34.68 16.59
C PHE A 411 10.76 35.82 17.35
N ASP A 412 9.47 36.03 17.08
CA ASP A 412 8.62 36.83 17.94
C ASP A 412 7.71 35.89 18.70
N LEU A 413 7.83 35.83 20.03
CA LEU A 413 7.01 34.95 20.86
C LEU A 413 5.49 35.16 20.64
N PHE A 414 5.09 36.36 20.22
CA PHE A 414 3.69 36.71 19.97
C PHE A 414 3.25 36.50 18.52
N ASP A 415 4.19 36.28 17.60
CA ASP A 415 3.92 36.03 16.18
C ASP A 415 4.87 34.95 15.62
N LEU A 416 4.75 33.74 16.17
CA LEU A 416 5.58 32.60 15.77
C LEU A 416 5.01 31.92 14.52
N ALA A 417 5.82 31.84 13.47
CA ALA A 417 5.48 31.06 12.29
C ALA A 417 5.37 29.56 12.61
N PRO A 418 4.53 28.79 11.90
CA PRO A 418 4.30 27.36 12.17
C PRO A 418 5.57 26.50 12.25
N TRP A 419 6.59 26.78 11.43
CA TRP A 419 7.87 26.06 11.49
C TRP A 419 8.73 26.47 12.68
N GLN A 420 8.63 27.70 13.15
CA GLN A 420 9.37 28.17 14.33
C GLN A 420 8.92 27.41 15.58
N TRP A 421 7.62 27.09 15.71
CA TRP A 421 7.11 26.22 16.77
C TRP A 421 7.81 24.87 16.82
N LEU A 422 8.13 24.27 15.68
CA LEU A 422 8.87 23.00 15.63
C LEU A 422 10.31 23.16 16.11
N ASN A 423 10.96 24.28 15.80
CA ASN A 423 12.32 24.57 16.26
C ASN A 423 12.36 24.82 17.78
N LEU A 424 11.37 25.54 18.32
CA LEU A 424 11.22 25.75 19.76
C LEU A 424 10.89 24.44 20.49
N LEU A 425 9.99 23.63 19.95
CA LEU A 425 9.68 22.30 20.49
C LEU A 425 10.92 21.40 20.47
N GLY A 426 11.68 21.37 19.37
CA GLY A 426 12.93 20.63 19.26
C GLY A 426 13.98 21.10 20.27
N THR A 427 14.04 22.41 20.52
CA THR A 427 14.91 23.03 21.54
C THR A 427 14.51 22.59 22.95
N ALA A 428 13.21 22.65 23.29
CA ALA A 428 12.68 22.21 24.57
C ALA A 428 12.95 20.71 24.81
N ILE A 429 12.68 19.86 23.81
CA ILE A 429 12.97 18.41 23.90
C ILE A 429 14.47 18.17 24.07
N THR A 430 15.34 18.93 23.40
CA THR A 430 16.80 18.79 23.55
C THR A 430 17.24 19.11 24.99
N GLY A 431 16.66 20.14 25.61
CA GLY A 431 16.88 20.46 27.01
C GLY A 431 16.45 19.32 27.95
N ILE A 432 15.22 18.82 27.78
CA ILE A 432 14.69 17.68 28.57
C ILE A 432 15.55 16.43 28.39
N LEU A 433 15.93 16.12 27.14
CA LEU A 433 16.78 14.98 26.80
C LEU A 433 18.15 15.08 27.46
N PHE A 434 18.73 16.28 27.57
CA PHE A 434 19.99 16.49 28.28
C PHE A 434 19.89 16.11 29.76
N PHE A 435 18.91 16.66 30.48
CA PHE A 435 18.72 16.35 31.91
C PHE A 435 18.37 14.88 32.13
N TYR A 436 17.50 14.32 31.28
CA TYR A 436 17.09 12.92 31.39
C TYR A 436 18.23 11.94 31.07
N SER A 437 19.04 12.23 30.04
CA SER A 437 20.21 11.41 29.69
C SER A 437 21.31 11.49 30.75
N ASP A 438 21.55 12.65 31.36
CA ASP A 438 22.48 12.77 32.51
C ASP A 438 22.02 11.91 33.69
N ARG A 439 20.72 11.99 34.05
CA ARG A 439 20.15 11.17 35.11
C ARG A 439 20.30 9.67 34.82
N ALA A 440 19.90 9.23 33.62
CA ALA A 440 20.00 7.83 33.21
C ALA A 440 21.46 7.34 33.21
N ASN A 441 22.39 8.17 32.71
CA ASN A 441 23.81 7.85 32.68
C ASN A 441 24.42 7.74 34.09
N ARG A 442 24.00 8.58 35.06
CA ARG A 442 24.46 8.47 36.45
C ARG A 442 23.95 7.21 37.14
N ILE A 443 22.65 6.90 37.00
CA ILE A 443 22.05 5.70 37.59
C ILE A 443 22.72 4.44 37.02
N TRP A 444 22.87 4.38 35.70
CA TRP A 444 23.54 3.26 35.04
C TRP A 444 25.03 3.17 35.40
N GLY A 445 25.73 4.30 35.54
CA GLY A 445 27.11 4.34 36.01
C GLY A 445 27.29 3.68 37.39
N LEU A 446 26.42 4.01 38.34
CA LEU A 446 26.42 3.41 39.68
C LEU A 446 26.08 1.90 39.66
N ALA A 447 25.17 1.48 38.79
CA ALA A 447 24.88 0.06 38.60
C ALA A 447 26.09 -0.69 38.02
N ARG A 448 26.77 -0.08 37.04
CA ARG A 448 27.95 -0.66 36.38
C ARG A 448 29.17 -0.80 37.30
N GLU A 449 29.30 0.08 38.29
CA GLU A 449 30.33 -0.03 39.34
C GLU A 449 30.13 -1.27 40.23
N ARG A 450 28.88 -1.69 40.42
CA ARG A 450 28.53 -2.90 41.21
C ARG A 450 28.60 -4.17 40.37
N ASP A 451 28.12 -4.08 39.14
CA ASP A 451 28.09 -5.17 38.18
C ASP A 451 28.49 -4.64 36.79
N PRO A 452 29.69 -4.96 36.28
CA PRO A 452 30.16 -4.51 34.97
C PRO A 452 29.23 -4.88 33.81
N GLU A 453 28.40 -5.92 33.96
CA GLU A 453 27.46 -6.38 32.92
C GLU A 453 26.05 -5.76 33.06
N ALA A 454 25.83 -4.89 34.05
CA ALA A 454 24.53 -4.26 34.28
C ALA A 454 24.06 -3.44 33.06
N ALA A 455 22.88 -3.79 32.55
CA ALA A 455 22.17 -3.03 31.53
C ALA A 455 21.51 -1.77 32.11
N PRO A 456 21.38 -0.68 31.36
CA PRO A 456 20.52 0.43 31.76
C PRO A 456 19.06 -0.05 31.81
N GLU A 457 18.25 0.55 32.69
CA GLU A 457 16.85 0.17 32.83
C GLU A 457 16.07 0.37 31.51
N ALA A 458 15.35 -0.66 31.05
CA ALA A 458 14.65 -0.65 29.77
C ALA A 458 13.63 0.51 29.63
N THR A 459 13.05 0.96 30.75
CA THR A 459 12.15 2.12 30.82
C THR A 459 12.87 3.41 30.43
N HIS A 460 14.08 3.65 30.97
CA HIS A 460 14.92 4.79 30.65
C HIS A 460 15.39 4.78 29.19
N VAL A 461 15.82 3.61 28.69
CA VAL A 461 16.22 3.43 27.29
C VAL A 461 15.08 3.77 26.34
N THR A 462 13.88 3.27 26.63
CA THR A 462 12.69 3.51 25.80
C THR A 462 12.30 5.00 25.82
N GLY A 463 12.33 5.65 26.98
CA GLY A 463 12.06 7.09 27.10
C GLY A 463 13.07 7.96 26.35
N LEU A 464 14.37 7.66 26.47
CA LEU A 464 15.45 8.35 25.76
C LEU A 464 15.31 8.22 24.24
N LEU A 465 15.02 7.01 23.75
CA LEU A 465 14.77 6.77 22.31
C LEU A 465 13.59 7.59 21.81
N ALA A 466 12.46 7.54 22.51
CA ALA A 466 11.24 8.26 22.11
C ALA A 466 11.51 9.77 22.00
N MET A 467 12.14 10.38 23.01
CA MET A 467 12.48 11.82 22.99
C MET A 467 13.51 12.17 21.91
N ALA A 468 14.57 11.38 21.75
CA ALA A 468 15.59 11.62 20.73
C ALA A 468 14.99 11.59 19.31
N ARG A 469 14.03 10.68 19.08
CA ARG A 469 13.32 10.57 17.80
C ARG A 469 12.31 11.67 17.59
N LEU A 470 11.54 12.03 18.61
CA LEU A 470 10.61 13.16 18.54
C LEU A 470 11.35 14.44 18.17
N ARG A 471 12.49 14.71 18.81
CA ARG A 471 13.37 15.82 18.43
C ARG A 471 13.82 15.73 16.97
N ASN A 472 14.31 14.57 16.53
CA ASN A 472 14.77 14.42 15.14
C ASN A 472 13.62 14.64 14.15
N LEU A 473 12.37 14.27 14.47
CA LEU A 473 11.22 14.60 13.65
C LEU A 473 10.94 16.09 13.61
N CYS A 474 10.97 16.79 14.75
CA CYS A 474 10.84 18.24 14.78
C CYS A 474 11.87 18.90 13.84
N ALA A 475 13.12 18.43 13.85
CA ALA A 475 14.17 18.93 12.97
C ALA A 475 13.90 18.62 11.48
N VAL A 476 13.47 17.39 11.15
CA VAL A 476 13.15 17.01 9.77
C VAL A 476 11.98 17.83 9.22
N PHE A 477 10.88 17.93 9.98
CA PHE A 477 9.72 18.73 9.58
C PHE A 477 10.06 20.22 9.48
N TYR A 478 10.86 20.73 10.43
CA TYR A 478 11.37 22.10 10.36
C TYR A 478 12.12 22.36 9.04
N VAL A 479 13.04 21.48 8.64
CA VAL A 479 13.79 21.63 7.38
C VAL A 479 12.86 21.64 6.17
N PHE A 480 11.86 20.76 6.11
CA PHE A 480 10.90 20.74 5.00
C PHE A 480 10.04 22.00 4.94
N LEU A 481 9.57 22.50 6.09
CA LEU A 481 8.75 23.72 6.13
C LEU A 481 9.58 24.96 5.79
N VAL A 482 10.79 25.08 6.33
CA VAL A 482 11.72 26.17 6.02
C VAL A 482 12.10 26.18 4.56
N PHE A 483 12.35 25.00 3.97
CA PHE A 483 12.62 24.88 2.55
C PHE A 483 11.41 25.31 1.71
N GLY A 484 10.20 24.84 2.06
CA GLY A 484 8.97 25.25 1.40
C GLY A 484 8.73 26.76 1.45
N TYR A 485 8.92 27.37 2.63
CA TYR A 485 8.88 28.81 2.81
C TYR A 485 9.92 29.53 1.94
N GLY A 486 11.18 29.08 1.96
CA GLY A 486 12.26 29.68 1.19
C GLY A 486 12.01 29.64 -0.31
N VAL A 487 11.46 28.55 -0.85
CA VAL A 487 11.10 28.43 -2.27
C VAL A 487 10.00 29.44 -2.64
N LEU A 488 8.96 29.58 -1.80
CA LEU A 488 7.87 30.51 -2.06
C LEU A 488 8.29 31.97 -1.91
N ALA A 489 9.09 32.28 -0.88
CA ALA A 489 9.61 33.61 -0.64
C ALA A 489 10.54 34.07 -1.78
N LEU A 490 11.42 33.18 -2.27
CA LEU A 490 12.32 33.49 -3.40
C LEU A 490 11.58 33.54 -4.75
N GLY A 491 10.49 32.80 -4.90
CA GLY A 491 9.67 32.82 -6.11
C GLY A 491 8.89 34.12 -6.31
N GLY A 492 8.81 34.98 -5.30
CA GLY A 492 7.99 36.19 -5.33
C GLY A 492 6.49 35.90 -5.47
N SER A 493 6.09 34.65 -5.21
CA SER A 493 4.69 34.22 -5.28
C SER A 493 3.96 34.77 -4.07
N GLY A 494 3.18 35.83 -4.27
CA GLY A 494 2.27 36.34 -3.24
C GLY A 494 1.25 35.27 -2.84
N SER A 495 0.73 35.35 -1.61
CA SER A 495 -0.28 34.43 -1.07
C SER A 495 -1.52 34.31 -1.97
N GLU A 496 -1.86 35.37 -2.71
CA GLU A 496 -2.96 35.41 -3.68
C GLU A 496 -2.79 34.43 -4.86
N SER A 497 -1.56 34.04 -5.18
CA SER A 497 -1.27 33.07 -6.25
C SER A 497 -1.49 31.62 -5.81
N LEU A 498 -1.55 31.36 -4.50
CA LEU A 498 -1.73 30.02 -3.93
C LEU A 498 -3.24 29.72 -3.79
N THR A 499 -3.87 29.41 -4.92
CA THR A 499 -5.28 28.99 -4.96
C THR A 499 -5.43 27.47 -5.09
N GLY A 500 -6.65 26.97 -4.93
CA GLY A 500 -6.94 25.53 -5.04
C GLY A 500 -6.25 24.70 -3.96
N TRP A 501 -5.62 23.58 -4.33
CA TRP A 501 -4.97 22.68 -3.38
C TRP A 501 -3.72 23.27 -2.72
N LEU A 502 -3.09 24.29 -3.32
CA LEU A 502 -1.99 25.04 -2.69
C LEU A 502 -2.49 26.04 -1.64
N GLY A 503 -3.81 26.23 -1.50
CA GLY A 503 -4.39 27.17 -0.56
C GLY A 503 -3.97 26.95 0.90
N PHE A 504 -3.71 25.70 1.30
CA PHE A 504 -3.18 25.41 2.65
C PHE A 504 -1.77 25.97 2.85
N LEU A 505 -0.95 26.05 1.79
CA LEU A 505 0.35 26.73 1.84
C LEU A 505 0.16 28.24 1.94
N GLY A 506 -0.88 28.79 1.32
CA GLY A 506 -1.31 30.16 1.56
C GLY A 506 -1.69 30.43 3.02
N THR A 507 -2.40 29.50 3.67
CA THR A 507 -2.68 29.60 5.11
C THR A 507 -1.43 29.43 5.98
N LEU A 508 -0.53 28.52 5.59
CA LEU A 508 0.67 28.16 6.36
C LEU A 508 1.78 29.22 6.26
N TYR A 509 1.98 29.78 5.06
CA TYR A 509 3.08 30.70 4.75
C TYR A 509 2.60 32.11 4.45
N GLY A 510 1.35 32.33 4.05
CA GLY A 510 0.90 33.60 3.46
C GLY A 510 0.87 34.79 4.40
N GLY A 511 0.87 34.59 5.72
CA GLY A 511 1.10 35.67 6.69
C GLY A 511 2.57 36.13 6.76
N TYR A 512 3.49 35.36 6.16
CA TYR A 512 4.94 35.50 6.28
C TYR A 512 5.66 35.67 4.93
N LEU A 513 4.95 35.52 3.81
CA LEU A 513 5.41 35.78 2.43
C LEU A 513 5.10 37.23 2.08
#